data_AF-A0A1Q6SU56-F1
#
_entry.id   AF-A0A1Q6SU56-F1
#
_cell.length_a   1.000
_cell.length_b   1.000
_cell.length_c   1.000
_cell.angle_alpha   90.00
_cell.angle_beta   90.00
_cell.angle_gamma   90.00
#
_symmetry.space_group_name_H-M   'P 1'
#
loop_
_entity.id
_entity.type
_entity.pdbx_description
1 polymer ?
#
loop_
_entity_poly.entity_id
_entity_poly.type
_entity_poly.pdbx_seq_one_letter_code
_entity_poly.pdbx_strand_id
1 'polypeptide(L)'
;MKGIFTIIATAENTFLAISEQLRNMELSEFEDFIFYPLIDRKMVLLHGNCHMSIVKEYLESCEYFNKEYYIYYNPLICNNTEHKIRKEVLKNCDVWIHEDIQENNAYGIYLSDKYIRQIINSKVLDITIPHLYGLGKAFFPQVEYNKNNPPLSNGVNTNGMFPHADIVIDKCKKKGMNVEEICKFVQGDNAIDEKYIMTNFNMYMKKIKEREVCWDIKIYDFIVNHYRKEKLFFDIGHPTNTIIKEISIRILEKLNISNINIVAKSQMDAHETPIYPCVQKCLSMQWKDIELKKSGVGRLTEHMDLTEYVKEYIWWCYGYEI
;
A
#
# COMPACT_ATOMS: atom_id res chain seq x y z
N MET A 1 -26.42 29.32 -17.03
CA MET A 1 -25.29 28.39 -17.26
C MET A 1 -25.72 27.11 -17.95
N LYS A 2 -26.90 26.52 -17.64
CA LYS A 2 -27.44 25.41 -18.44
C LYS A 2 -27.43 25.78 -19.94
N GLY A 3 -26.80 24.92 -20.76
CA GLY A 3 -26.58 25.15 -22.19
C GLY A 3 -25.22 25.72 -22.60
N ILE A 4 -24.32 26.04 -21.65
CA ILE A 4 -22.92 26.41 -21.92
C ILE A 4 -22.01 25.37 -21.26
N PHE A 5 -21.19 24.69 -22.06
CA PHE A 5 -20.18 23.76 -21.55
C PHE A 5 -18.97 24.55 -21.02
N THR A 6 -18.65 24.37 -19.74
CA THR A 6 -17.62 25.15 -19.04
C THR A 6 -16.36 24.34 -18.79
N ILE A 7 -15.22 24.84 -19.28
CA ILE A 7 -13.91 24.26 -18.98
C ILE A 7 -13.32 24.97 -17.76
N ILE A 8 -12.97 24.20 -16.73
CA ILE A 8 -12.40 24.74 -15.49
C ILE A 8 -10.89 24.55 -15.51
N ALA A 9 -10.16 25.64 -15.71
CA ALA A 9 -8.71 25.68 -15.80
C ALA A 9 -8.08 26.18 -14.49
N THR A 10 -7.98 25.30 -13.48
CA THR A 10 -7.45 25.61 -12.15
C THR A 10 -6.55 24.49 -11.63
N ALA A 11 -5.97 24.63 -10.43
CA ALA A 11 -5.34 23.51 -9.74
C ALA A 11 -6.39 22.49 -9.27
N GLU A 12 -6.03 21.21 -9.12
CA GLU A 12 -6.96 20.12 -8.78
C GLU A 12 -7.79 20.40 -7.51
N ASN A 13 -7.16 20.83 -6.41
CA ASN A 13 -7.87 21.17 -5.17
C ASN A 13 -8.89 22.30 -5.38
N THR A 14 -8.56 23.29 -6.21
CA THR A 14 -9.46 24.38 -6.57
C THR A 14 -10.60 23.88 -7.46
N PHE A 15 -10.30 22.99 -8.41
CA PHE A 15 -11.32 22.33 -9.22
C PHE A 15 -12.31 21.55 -8.36
N LEU A 16 -11.84 20.76 -7.38
CA LEU A 16 -12.72 20.00 -6.48
C LEU A 16 -13.70 20.92 -5.75
N ALA A 17 -13.21 22.02 -5.17
CA ALA A 17 -14.05 23.01 -4.48
C ALA A 17 -15.03 23.73 -5.41
N ILE A 18 -14.62 24.09 -6.64
CA ILE A 18 -15.52 24.72 -7.63
C ILE A 18 -16.57 23.71 -8.10
N SER A 19 -16.16 22.47 -8.37
CA SER A 19 -17.04 21.42 -8.86
C SER A 19 -18.19 21.14 -7.89
N GLU A 20 -17.92 21.20 -6.58
CA GLU A 20 -18.94 21.08 -5.54
C GLU A 20 -19.97 22.21 -5.60
N GLN A 21 -19.50 23.45 -5.74
CA GLN A 21 -20.39 24.61 -5.89
C GLN A 21 -21.25 24.51 -7.16
N LEU A 22 -20.67 24.11 -8.28
CA LEU A 22 -21.42 23.94 -9.53
C LEU A 22 -22.47 22.82 -9.44
N ARG A 23 -22.15 21.70 -8.76
CA ARG A 23 -23.13 20.64 -8.49
C ARG A 23 -24.27 21.12 -7.59
N ASN A 24 -23.98 21.97 -6.60
CA ASN A 24 -25.01 22.59 -5.76
C ASN A 24 -25.92 23.53 -6.56
N MET A 25 -25.50 23.96 -7.75
CA MET A 25 -26.28 24.72 -8.73
C MET A 25 -26.97 23.81 -9.77
N GLU A 26 -27.04 22.50 -9.51
CA GLU A 26 -27.61 21.48 -10.41
C GLU A 26 -26.91 21.37 -11.77
N LEU A 27 -25.61 21.65 -11.82
CA LEU A 27 -24.79 21.38 -13.00
C LEU A 27 -24.11 20.02 -12.86
N SER A 28 -24.13 19.24 -13.94
CA SER A 28 -23.49 17.93 -14.02
C SER A 28 -22.06 18.07 -14.54
N GLU A 29 -21.11 17.45 -13.85
CA GLU A 29 -19.76 17.26 -14.40
C GLU A 29 -19.83 16.34 -15.62
N PHE A 30 -18.96 16.55 -16.60
CA PHE A 30 -18.91 15.89 -17.91
C PHE A 30 -20.07 16.25 -18.88
N GLU A 31 -21.14 16.87 -18.39
CA GLU A 31 -22.27 17.35 -19.22
C GLU A 31 -22.32 18.87 -19.33
N ASP A 32 -22.16 19.58 -18.21
CA ASP A 32 -22.19 21.05 -18.14
C ASP A 32 -20.79 21.65 -17.92
N PHE A 33 -19.87 20.91 -17.29
CA PHE A 33 -18.51 21.37 -17.05
C PHE A 33 -17.49 20.22 -16.95
N ILE A 34 -16.21 20.51 -17.18
CA ILE A 34 -15.12 19.53 -17.08
C ILE A 34 -13.83 20.15 -16.53
N PHE A 35 -13.00 19.33 -15.90
CA PHE A 35 -11.65 19.73 -15.53
C PHE A 35 -10.74 19.77 -16.78
N TYR A 36 -10.02 20.89 -16.98
CA TYR A 36 -9.19 21.06 -18.18
C TYR A 36 -8.18 19.93 -18.45
N PRO A 37 -7.59 19.22 -17.45
CA PRO A 37 -6.63 18.15 -17.72
C PRO A 37 -7.27 16.96 -18.44
N LEU A 38 -8.58 16.78 -18.37
CA LEU A 38 -9.29 15.70 -19.06
C LEU A 38 -9.55 16.01 -20.54
N ILE A 39 -9.25 17.23 -21.01
CA ILE A 39 -9.38 17.56 -22.42
C ILE A 39 -8.36 16.74 -23.21
N ASP A 40 -8.86 16.02 -24.22
CA ASP A 40 -8.09 15.15 -25.11
C ASP A 40 -7.30 14.01 -24.43
N ARG A 41 -7.59 13.72 -23.16
CA ARG A 41 -6.98 12.62 -22.40
C ARG A 41 -8.02 11.69 -21.81
N LYS A 42 -7.67 10.41 -21.77
CA LYS A 42 -8.49 9.36 -21.16
C LYS A 42 -8.47 9.48 -19.65
N MET A 43 -9.64 9.35 -19.02
CA MET A 43 -9.76 9.39 -17.58
C MET A 43 -9.37 8.04 -16.96
N VAL A 44 -8.35 8.07 -16.10
CA VAL A 44 -7.91 6.94 -15.29
C VAL A 44 -8.42 7.12 -13.87
N LEU A 45 -9.08 6.10 -13.35
CA LEU A 45 -9.53 6.04 -11.96
C LEU A 45 -8.71 4.99 -11.21
N LEU A 46 -7.93 5.42 -10.21
CA LEU A 46 -7.23 4.52 -9.29
C LEU A 46 -8.11 4.22 -8.08
N HIS A 47 -8.30 2.95 -7.72
CA HIS A 47 -9.17 2.56 -6.61
C HIS A 47 -8.53 1.47 -5.73
N GLY A 48 -8.24 1.79 -4.47
CA GLY A 48 -7.60 0.86 -3.55
C GLY A 48 -7.08 1.53 -2.28
N ASN A 49 -6.23 0.80 -1.57
CA ASN A 49 -5.53 1.25 -0.36
C ASN A 49 -4.34 2.17 -0.69
N CYS A 50 -3.48 2.43 0.31
CA CYS A 50 -2.28 3.26 0.20
C CYS A 50 -1.31 2.89 -0.92
N HIS A 51 -1.32 1.65 -1.44
CA HIS A 51 -0.51 1.23 -2.59
C HIS A 51 -0.80 2.09 -3.82
N MET A 52 -2.05 2.56 -3.99
CA MET A 52 -2.45 3.41 -5.11
C MET A 52 -1.71 4.74 -5.15
N SER A 53 -1.30 5.29 -4.02
CA SER A 53 -0.52 6.54 -3.99
C SER A 53 0.83 6.38 -4.66
N ILE A 54 1.50 5.25 -4.44
CA ILE A 54 2.81 4.96 -5.04
C ILE A 54 2.65 4.58 -6.52
N VAL A 55 1.60 3.80 -6.87
CA VAL A 55 1.26 3.52 -8.27
C VAL A 55 1.00 4.83 -9.03
N LYS A 56 0.24 5.76 -8.45
CA LYS A 56 -0.02 7.09 -9.02
C LYS A 56 1.28 7.81 -9.35
N GLU A 57 2.22 7.91 -8.41
CA GLU A 57 3.51 8.58 -8.64
C GLU A 57 4.29 7.95 -9.79
N TYR A 58 4.33 6.61 -9.86
CA TYR A 58 4.99 5.91 -10.95
C TYR A 58 4.34 6.20 -12.31
N LEU A 59 3.02 6.13 -12.41
CA LEU A 59 2.29 6.43 -13.65
C LEU A 59 2.46 7.88 -14.07
N GLU A 60 2.34 8.84 -13.14
CA GLU A 60 2.51 10.27 -13.39
C GLU A 60 3.97 10.66 -13.69
N SER A 61 4.94 9.81 -13.37
CA SER A 61 6.33 10.02 -13.79
C SER A 61 6.57 9.61 -15.25
N CYS A 62 5.66 8.87 -15.88
CA CYS A 62 5.77 8.43 -17.26
C CYS A 62 5.25 9.50 -18.23
N GLU A 63 6.13 10.04 -19.07
CA GLU A 63 5.75 11.06 -20.07
C GLU A 63 4.68 10.56 -21.06
N TYR A 64 4.81 9.32 -21.54
CA TYR A 64 3.85 8.73 -22.48
C TYR A 64 2.47 8.53 -21.85
N PHE A 65 2.42 8.13 -20.57
CA PHE A 65 1.17 8.05 -19.83
C PHE A 65 0.50 9.43 -19.75
N ASN A 66 1.23 10.46 -19.33
CA ASN A 66 0.67 11.80 -19.14
C ASN A 66 0.16 12.47 -20.44
N LYS A 67 0.63 12.04 -21.60
CA LYS A 67 0.16 12.51 -22.92
C LYS A 67 -1.24 11.97 -23.24
N GLU A 68 -1.52 10.73 -22.89
CA GLU A 68 -2.76 10.05 -23.27
C GLU A 68 -3.78 9.95 -22.14
N TYR A 69 -3.32 10.03 -20.90
CA TYR A 69 -4.09 9.72 -19.71
C TYR A 69 -4.00 10.83 -18.67
N TYR A 70 -5.08 10.97 -17.89
CA TYR A 70 -5.11 11.78 -16.68
C TYR A 70 -5.71 10.97 -15.54
N ILE A 71 -5.02 10.92 -14.40
CA ILE A 71 -5.55 10.26 -13.19
C ILE A 71 -6.50 11.23 -12.50
N TYR A 72 -7.79 10.92 -12.56
CA TYR A 72 -8.81 11.70 -11.88
C TYR A 72 -8.74 11.48 -10.37
N TYR A 73 -8.93 12.55 -9.61
CA TYR A 73 -8.90 12.49 -8.15
C TYR A 73 -9.94 11.50 -7.60
N ASN A 74 -9.45 10.47 -6.92
CA ASN A 74 -10.24 9.55 -6.14
C ASN A 74 -9.51 9.32 -4.81
N PRO A 75 -10.15 9.57 -3.65
CA PRO A 75 -9.51 9.32 -2.37
C PRO A 75 -9.23 7.81 -2.20
N LEU A 76 -8.13 7.51 -1.52
CA LEU A 76 -7.85 6.14 -1.06
C LEU A 76 -9.05 5.60 -0.28
N ILE A 77 -9.27 4.28 -0.34
CA ILE A 77 -10.46 3.66 0.25
C ILE A 77 -10.61 3.98 1.75
N CYS A 78 -9.49 4.05 2.49
CA CYS A 78 -9.47 4.39 3.91
C CYS A 78 -9.73 5.86 4.22
N ASN A 79 -9.57 6.74 3.23
CA ASN A 79 -9.76 8.19 3.35
C ASN A 79 -11.06 8.65 2.68
N ASN A 80 -11.82 7.75 2.07
CA ASN A 80 -13.08 8.06 1.40
C ASN A 80 -14.21 8.19 2.43
N THR A 81 -14.46 9.43 2.87
CA THR A 81 -15.51 9.76 3.84
C THR A 81 -16.93 9.62 3.30
N GLU A 82 -17.11 9.61 1.99
CA GLU A 82 -18.42 9.39 1.35
C GLU A 82 -18.80 7.90 1.29
N HIS A 83 -17.84 7.00 1.54
CA HIS A 83 -17.98 5.55 1.41
C HIS A 83 -18.54 5.10 0.05
N LYS A 84 -18.27 5.86 -1.03
CA LYS A 84 -18.70 5.57 -2.40
C LYS A 84 -17.87 6.38 -3.41
N ILE A 85 -17.98 6.01 -4.69
CA ILE A 85 -17.48 6.82 -5.81
C ILE A 85 -18.68 7.43 -6.53
N ARG A 86 -18.55 8.68 -6.98
CA ARG A 86 -19.59 9.38 -7.73
C ARG A 86 -19.92 8.63 -9.03
N LYS A 87 -21.22 8.49 -9.31
CA LYS A 87 -21.71 7.72 -10.48
C LYS A 87 -21.28 8.35 -11.79
N GLU A 88 -21.22 9.69 -11.85
CA GLU A 88 -20.82 10.44 -13.04
C GLU A 88 -19.35 10.16 -13.39
N VAL A 89 -18.48 10.07 -12.37
CA VAL A 89 -17.07 9.69 -12.55
C VAL A 89 -16.97 8.25 -13.08
N LEU A 90 -17.70 7.30 -12.47
CA LEU A 90 -17.69 5.91 -12.93
C LEU A 90 -18.20 5.75 -14.37
N LYS A 91 -19.22 6.51 -14.77
CA LYS A 91 -19.79 6.45 -16.12
C LYS A 91 -18.90 7.06 -17.20
N ASN A 92 -18.02 7.98 -16.85
CA ASN A 92 -17.10 8.64 -17.78
C ASN A 92 -15.67 8.07 -17.72
N CYS A 93 -15.43 7.07 -16.86
CA CYS A 93 -14.13 6.43 -16.70
C CYS A 93 -13.74 5.63 -17.96
N ASP A 94 -12.52 5.86 -18.46
CA ASP A 94 -11.94 5.14 -19.59
C ASP A 94 -11.08 3.96 -19.14
N VAL A 95 -10.34 4.12 -18.04
CA VAL A 95 -9.51 3.07 -17.44
C VAL A 95 -9.73 3.03 -15.93
N TRP A 96 -10.10 1.87 -15.42
CA TRP A 96 -10.24 1.63 -13.99
C TRP A 96 -9.16 0.67 -13.53
N ILE A 97 -8.19 1.21 -12.80
CA ILE A 97 -7.10 0.43 -12.19
C ILE A 97 -7.45 0.29 -10.72
N HIS A 98 -7.62 -0.94 -10.27
CA HIS A 98 -8.10 -1.16 -8.91
C HIS A 98 -7.45 -2.37 -8.26
N GLU A 99 -7.34 -2.32 -6.95
CA GLU A 99 -7.09 -3.52 -6.16
C GLU A 99 -8.32 -4.43 -6.14
N ASP A 100 -8.10 -5.71 -5.85
CA ASP A 100 -9.16 -6.70 -5.63
C ASP A 100 -9.97 -6.39 -4.35
N ILE A 101 -10.99 -5.52 -4.45
CA ILE A 101 -11.81 -5.05 -3.31
C ILE A 101 -13.13 -5.84 -3.21
N GLN A 102 -13.19 -6.65 -2.17
CA GLN A 102 -14.30 -7.56 -1.87
C GLN A 102 -15.54 -6.84 -1.29
N GLU A 103 -16.74 -7.43 -1.39
CA GLU A 103 -17.98 -6.87 -0.84
C GLU A 103 -17.96 -6.73 0.69
N ASN A 104 -17.31 -7.66 1.37
CA ASN A 104 -17.17 -7.68 2.83
C ASN A 104 -15.94 -6.90 3.33
N ASN A 105 -15.48 -5.90 2.57
CA ASN A 105 -14.40 -5.02 2.97
C ASN A 105 -14.81 -4.13 4.17
N ALA A 106 -13.82 -3.56 4.86
CA ALA A 106 -14.03 -2.74 6.06
C ALA A 106 -14.64 -1.35 5.79
N TYR A 107 -14.71 -0.91 4.53
CA TYR A 107 -15.04 0.46 4.13
C TYR A 107 -16.43 0.60 3.49
N GLY A 108 -17.10 -0.52 3.20
CA GLY A 108 -18.49 -0.57 2.75
C GLY A 108 -18.67 -1.14 1.35
N ILE A 109 -19.87 -1.70 1.11
CA ILE A 109 -20.20 -2.40 -0.14
C ILE A 109 -20.14 -1.50 -1.38
N TYR A 110 -20.41 -0.20 -1.24
CA TYR A 110 -20.41 0.75 -2.36
C TYR A 110 -19.01 1.08 -2.91
N LEU A 111 -17.96 0.60 -2.24
CA LEU A 111 -16.57 0.67 -2.70
C LEU A 111 -16.06 -0.69 -3.18
N SER A 112 -16.89 -1.73 -3.19
CA SER A 112 -16.50 -3.05 -3.70
C SER A 112 -16.52 -3.09 -5.22
N ASP A 113 -15.68 -3.96 -5.79
CA ASP A 113 -15.59 -4.12 -7.22
C ASP A 113 -16.91 -4.61 -7.81
N LYS A 114 -17.62 -5.49 -7.10
CA LYS A 114 -18.94 -6.00 -7.52
C LYS A 114 -19.98 -4.90 -7.64
N TYR A 115 -19.99 -3.92 -6.73
CA TYR A 115 -20.90 -2.78 -6.84
C TYR A 115 -20.47 -1.82 -7.96
N ILE A 116 -19.19 -1.48 -8.03
CA ILE A 116 -18.67 -0.54 -9.03
C ILE A 116 -18.91 -1.06 -10.46
N ARG A 117 -18.71 -2.36 -10.71
CA ARG A 117 -18.96 -3.00 -12.02
C ARG A 117 -20.41 -2.91 -12.49
N GLN A 118 -21.38 -2.66 -11.61
CA GLN A 118 -22.79 -2.46 -12.00
C GLN A 118 -23.06 -1.05 -12.56
N ILE A 119 -22.16 -0.10 -12.32
CA ILE A 119 -22.36 1.32 -12.60
C ILE A 119 -21.34 1.84 -13.61
N ILE A 120 -20.11 1.34 -13.53
CA ILE A 120 -19.00 1.78 -14.37
C ILE A 120 -19.31 1.52 -15.85
N ASN A 121 -18.77 2.38 -16.70
CA ASN A 121 -18.97 2.27 -18.13
C ASN A 121 -18.58 0.89 -18.67
N SER A 122 -19.46 0.25 -19.45
CA SER A 122 -19.20 -1.07 -20.06
C SER A 122 -18.00 -1.12 -21.01
N LYS A 123 -17.51 0.04 -21.49
CA LYS A 123 -16.33 0.15 -22.35
C LYS A 123 -15.03 0.43 -21.58
N VAL A 124 -15.08 0.51 -20.24
CA VAL A 124 -13.91 0.78 -19.41
C VAL A 124 -12.86 -0.30 -19.62
N LEU A 125 -11.59 0.10 -19.70
CA LEU A 125 -10.48 -0.83 -19.53
C LEU A 125 -10.31 -1.11 -18.03
N ASP A 126 -10.76 -2.28 -17.63
CA ASP A 126 -10.73 -2.79 -16.26
C ASP A 126 -9.41 -3.52 -16.01
N ILE A 127 -8.62 -3.04 -15.04
CA ILE A 127 -7.31 -3.60 -14.69
C ILE A 127 -7.28 -3.87 -13.19
N THR A 128 -7.44 -5.13 -12.81
CA THR A 128 -7.28 -5.57 -11.42
C THR A 128 -5.81 -5.82 -11.07
N ILE A 129 -5.31 -5.17 -10.03
CA ILE A 129 -3.92 -5.27 -9.56
C ILE A 129 -3.84 -5.97 -8.19
N PRO A 130 -2.65 -6.45 -7.76
CA PRO A 130 -2.49 -7.14 -6.49
C PRO A 130 -2.88 -6.29 -5.29
N HIS A 131 -3.76 -6.82 -4.44
CA HIS A 131 -3.99 -6.29 -3.09
C HIS A 131 -3.07 -7.02 -2.09
N LEU A 132 -1.90 -6.44 -1.83
CA LEU A 132 -0.81 -7.10 -1.10
C LEU A 132 -0.90 -6.98 0.43
N TYR A 133 -1.87 -6.25 0.96
CA TYR A 133 -2.02 -6.10 2.40
C TYR A 133 -2.20 -7.45 3.10
N GLY A 134 -1.42 -7.69 4.15
CA GLY A 134 -1.37 -8.95 4.91
C GLY A 134 -0.53 -10.06 4.27
N LEU A 135 -0.13 -9.95 3.00
CA LEU A 135 0.66 -10.97 2.30
C LEU A 135 2.15 -10.88 2.63
N GLY A 136 2.63 -9.73 3.10
CA GLY A 136 3.99 -9.55 3.61
C GLY A 136 4.29 -10.45 4.83
N LYS A 137 3.25 -10.94 5.52
CA LYS A 137 3.36 -11.89 6.65
C LYS A 137 4.13 -13.17 6.30
N ALA A 138 4.30 -13.51 5.02
CA ALA A 138 5.24 -14.52 4.56
C ALA A 138 6.66 -14.36 5.12
N PHE A 139 7.11 -13.12 5.29
CA PHE A 139 8.48 -12.73 5.68
C PHE A 139 8.61 -12.32 7.15
N PHE A 140 7.48 -12.10 7.83
CA PHE A 140 7.43 -11.63 9.22
C PHE A 140 6.63 -12.60 10.11
N PRO A 141 7.07 -13.85 10.28
CA PRO A 141 6.34 -14.86 11.05
C PRO A 141 6.15 -14.50 12.54
N GLN A 142 6.91 -13.54 13.06
CA GLN A 142 6.81 -13.00 14.41
C GLN A 142 5.74 -11.93 14.60
N VAL A 143 5.20 -11.37 13.53
CA VAL A 143 4.27 -10.23 13.65
C VAL A 143 2.89 -10.70 14.08
N GLU A 144 2.19 -10.02 14.98
CA GLU A 144 0.74 -10.17 15.20
C GLU A 144 0.08 -8.80 15.39
N TYR A 145 -1.25 -8.76 15.57
CA TYR A 145 -1.94 -7.52 15.94
C TYR A 145 -1.46 -7.04 17.32
N ASN A 146 -1.02 -5.78 17.42
CA ASN A 146 -0.52 -5.26 18.69
C ASN A 146 -1.66 -4.81 19.62
N LYS A 147 -1.78 -5.49 20.76
CA LYS A 147 -2.71 -5.08 21.84
C LYS A 147 -2.07 -4.11 22.83
N ASN A 148 -0.75 -3.99 22.81
CA ASN A 148 0.06 -3.17 23.70
C ASN A 148 0.70 -2.01 22.91
N ASN A 149 -0.09 -1.31 22.10
CA ASN A 149 0.37 -0.15 21.33
C ASN A 149 -0.39 1.10 21.78
N PRO A 150 0.09 1.82 22.80
CA PRO A 150 -0.61 2.98 23.32
C PRO A 150 -0.72 4.07 22.25
N PRO A 151 -1.90 4.70 22.07
CA PRO A 151 -2.06 5.81 21.14
C PRO A 151 -1.24 7.01 21.60
N LEU A 152 -0.63 7.73 20.66
CA LEU A 152 0.08 8.97 20.96
C LEU A 152 -0.79 10.19 20.64
N SER A 153 -0.84 11.14 21.58
CA SER A 153 -1.52 12.42 21.42
C SER A 153 -0.71 13.43 20.59
N ASN A 154 -0.15 13.00 19.45
CA ASN A 154 0.66 13.83 18.57
C ASN A 154 0.01 14.08 17.19
N GLY A 155 -1.24 13.66 17.01
CA GLY A 155 -2.01 13.83 15.76
C GLY A 155 -1.60 12.94 14.59
N VAL A 156 -0.44 12.25 14.67
CA VAL A 156 0.10 11.41 13.59
C VAL A 156 0.08 9.93 13.97
N ASN A 157 0.51 9.61 15.18
CA ASN A 157 0.63 8.24 15.71
C ASN A 157 -0.52 7.95 16.69
N THR A 158 -1.73 8.36 16.32
CA THR A 158 -2.95 8.16 17.13
C THR A 158 -3.31 6.70 17.31
N ASN A 159 -2.76 5.80 16.48
CA ASN A 159 -2.88 4.35 16.62
C ASN A 159 -1.68 3.71 17.33
N GLY A 160 -0.74 4.51 17.84
CA GLY A 160 0.52 4.10 18.48
C GLY A 160 1.68 3.89 17.50
N MET A 161 2.88 3.65 18.03
CA MET A 161 4.14 3.59 17.26
C MET A 161 4.40 2.25 16.56
N PHE A 162 3.87 1.16 17.13
CA PHE A 162 4.06 -0.21 16.64
C PHE A 162 2.68 -0.87 16.46
N PRO A 163 1.97 -0.60 15.34
CA PRO A 163 0.65 -1.18 15.10
C PRO A 163 0.67 -2.72 15.01
N HIS A 164 1.85 -3.28 14.80
CA HIS A 164 2.14 -4.70 14.73
C HIS A 164 3.02 -5.11 15.91
N ALA A 165 2.59 -6.14 16.65
CA ALA A 165 3.33 -6.70 17.77
C ALA A 165 4.41 -7.64 17.25
N ASP A 166 5.51 -7.74 17.99
CA ASP A 166 6.51 -8.77 17.82
C ASP A 166 6.34 -9.82 18.93
N ILE A 167 5.70 -10.94 18.58
CA ILE A 167 5.35 -11.97 19.57
C ILE A 167 6.57 -12.67 20.16
N VAL A 168 7.74 -12.57 19.52
CA VAL A 168 8.98 -13.12 20.06
C VAL A 168 9.46 -12.23 21.19
N ILE A 169 9.54 -10.92 20.95
CA ILE A 169 9.91 -9.94 21.98
C ILE A 169 8.91 -9.99 23.14
N ASP A 170 7.61 -10.03 22.86
CA ASP A 170 6.56 -10.11 23.89
C ASP A 170 6.72 -11.35 24.78
N LYS A 171 7.06 -12.50 24.19
CA LYS A 171 7.30 -13.75 24.95
C LYS A 171 8.54 -13.65 25.82
N CYS A 172 9.62 -13.03 25.32
CA CYS A 172 10.83 -12.82 26.10
C CYS A 172 10.58 -11.86 27.28
N LYS A 173 9.85 -10.77 27.05
CA LYS A 173 9.42 -9.84 28.13
C LYS A 173 8.58 -10.55 29.19
N LYS A 174 7.61 -11.38 28.78
CA LYS A 174 6.82 -12.19 29.72
C LYS A 174 7.64 -13.18 30.55
N LYS A 175 8.80 -13.61 30.04
CA LYS A 175 9.76 -14.47 30.77
C LYS A 175 10.71 -13.69 31.69
N GLY A 176 10.60 -12.35 31.72
CA GLY A 176 11.47 -11.50 32.54
C GLY A 176 12.86 -11.28 31.94
N MET A 177 13.05 -11.54 30.64
CA MET A 177 14.34 -11.26 29.98
C MET A 177 14.58 -9.75 29.90
N ASN A 178 15.81 -9.32 30.15
CA ASN A 178 16.23 -7.94 29.96
C ASN A 178 16.48 -7.63 28.47
N VAL A 179 16.64 -6.35 28.14
CA VAL A 179 16.80 -5.88 26.75
C VAL A 179 17.98 -6.56 26.04
N GLU A 180 19.13 -6.71 26.69
CA GLU A 180 20.31 -7.34 26.07
C GLU A 180 20.08 -8.82 25.76
N GLU A 181 19.42 -9.54 26.67
CA GLU A 181 19.05 -10.94 26.47
C GLU A 181 18.07 -11.09 25.31
N ILE A 182 17.09 -10.17 25.20
CA ILE A 182 16.14 -10.16 24.08
C ILE A 182 16.87 -9.91 22.76
N CYS A 183 17.73 -8.89 22.69
CA CYS A 183 18.53 -8.59 21.50
C CYS A 183 19.36 -9.80 21.05
N LYS A 184 20.06 -10.47 21.98
CA LYS A 184 20.81 -11.69 21.68
C LYS A 184 19.91 -12.82 21.18
N PHE A 185 18.72 -12.97 21.76
CA PHE A 185 17.78 -14.01 21.37
C PHE A 185 17.23 -13.80 19.96
N VAL A 186 16.75 -12.59 19.62
CA VAL A 186 16.16 -12.29 18.30
C VAL A 186 17.20 -12.35 17.17
N GLN A 187 18.48 -12.10 17.47
CA GLN A 187 19.58 -12.25 16.53
C GLN A 187 19.99 -13.72 16.32
N GLY A 188 19.55 -14.63 17.20
CA GLY A 188 19.92 -16.04 17.18
C GLY A 188 19.17 -16.88 16.15
N ASP A 189 19.79 -17.97 15.73
CA ASP A 189 19.24 -18.92 14.75
C ASP A 189 17.93 -19.60 15.20
N ASN A 190 17.66 -19.63 16.51
CA ASN A 190 16.52 -20.34 17.11
C ASN A 190 15.43 -19.40 17.65
N ALA A 191 15.43 -18.11 17.26
CA ALA A 191 14.40 -17.16 17.68
C ALA A 191 12.99 -17.61 17.24
N ILE A 192 12.92 -18.29 16.09
CA ILE A 192 11.69 -18.83 15.49
C ILE A 192 12.02 -20.20 14.91
N ASP A 193 11.13 -21.16 15.13
CA ASP A 193 11.26 -22.52 14.61
C ASP A 193 11.26 -22.56 13.07
N GLU A 194 12.23 -23.27 12.48
CA GLU A 194 12.43 -23.35 11.02
C GLU A 194 11.19 -23.93 10.29
N LYS A 195 10.57 -24.96 10.87
CA LYS A 195 9.36 -25.58 10.29
C LYS A 195 8.20 -24.59 10.29
N TYR A 196 8.05 -23.78 11.34
CA TYR A 196 7.07 -22.70 11.39
C TYR A 196 7.34 -21.63 10.32
N ILE A 197 8.60 -21.19 10.15
CA ILE A 197 8.98 -20.23 9.10
C ILE A 197 8.58 -20.74 7.71
N MET A 198 9.00 -21.97 7.37
CA MET A 198 8.70 -22.56 6.05
C MET A 198 7.20 -22.78 5.83
N THR A 199 6.48 -23.23 6.86
CA THR A 199 5.02 -23.43 6.78
C THR A 199 4.31 -22.09 6.55
N ASN A 200 4.68 -21.05 7.29
CA ASN A 200 4.13 -19.71 7.14
C ASN A 200 4.42 -19.14 5.74
N PHE A 201 5.67 -19.21 5.28
CA PHE A 201 6.08 -18.74 3.96
C PHE A 201 5.28 -19.44 2.85
N ASN A 202 5.23 -20.77 2.85
CA ASN A 202 4.53 -21.55 1.84
C ASN A 202 3.02 -21.27 1.82
N MET A 203 2.41 -21.09 3.00
CA MET A 203 1.00 -20.73 3.11
C MET A 203 0.71 -19.38 2.43
N TYR A 204 1.50 -18.34 2.70
CA TYR A 204 1.29 -17.01 2.10
C TYR A 204 1.66 -16.97 0.61
N MET A 205 2.70 -17.68 0.18
CA MET A 205 3.02 -17.84 -1.24
C MET A 205 1.88 -18.54 -2.00
N LYS A 206 1.28 -19.57 -1.40
CA LYS A 206 0.08 -20.21 -1.95
C LYS A 206 -1.09 -19.23 -2.04
N LYS A 207 -1.36 -18.44 -0.99
CA LYS A 207 -2.41 -17.41 -1.01
C LYS A 207 -2.20 -16.39 -2.14
N ILE A 208 -0.97 -15.89 -2.35
CA ILE A 208 -0.66 -14.96 -3.45
C ILE A 208 -1.00 -15.62 -4.80
N LYS A 209 -0.53 -16.86 -5.02
CA LYS A 209 -0.75 -17.61 -6.25
C LYS A 209 -2.23 -17.92 -6.52
N GLU A 210 -3.01 -18.18 -5.48
CA GLU A 210 -4.45 -18.42 -5.62
C GLU A 210 -5.20 -17.12 -5.95
N ARG A 211 -4.81 -15.99 -5.34
CA ARG A 211 -5.48 -14.71 -5.56
C ARG A 211 -5.14 -14.10 -6.93
N GLU A 212 -3.92 -14.25 -7.42
CA GLU A 212 -3.50 -13.67 -8.70
C GLU A 212 -4.23 -14.25 -9.92
N VAL A 213 -4.96 -15.35 -9.76
CA VAL A 213 -5.86 -15.88 -10.79
C VAL A 213 -6.88 -14.83 -11.22
N CYS A 214 -7.34 -14.00 -10.27
CA CYS A 214 -8.31 -12.94 -10.52
C CYS A 214 -7.66 -11.57 -10.82
N TRP A 215 -6.33 -11.50 -10.90
CA TRP A 215 -5.62 -10.25 -11.18
C TRP A 215 -5.17 -10.19 -12.64
N ASP A 216 -5.35 -9.04 -13.28
CA ASP A 216 -4.78 -8.75 -14.59
C ASP A 216 -3.27 -8.57 -14.51
N ILE A 217 -2.81 -8.00 -13.39
CA ILE A 217 -1.39 -7.84 -13.06
C ILE A 217 -1.00 -8.93 -12.05
N LYS A 218 -0.33 -9.96 -12.56
CA LYS A 218 0.23 -11.06 -11.74
C LYS A 218 1.57 -10.64 -11.16
N ILE A 219 1.95 -11.19 -10.02
CA ILE A 219 3.19 -10.78 -9.32
C ILE A 219 3.89 -11.92 -8.58
N TYR A 220 3.27 -13.10 -8.50
CA TYR A 220 3.88 -14.24 -7.80
C TYR A 220 5.25 -14.61 -8.37
N ASP A 221 5.36 -14.61 -9.71
CA ASP A 221 6.61 -14.91 -10.43
C ASP A 221 7.73 -13.96 -10.01
N PHE A 222 7.43 -12.66 -9.96
CA PHE A 222 8.37 -11.63 -9.54
C PHE A 222 8.82 -11.86 -8.10
N ILE A 223 7.87 -12.08 -7.18
CA ILE A 223 8.19 -12.30 -5.76
C ILE A 223 9.13 -13.49 -5.60
N VAL A 224 8.82 -14.64 -6.20
CA VAL A 224 9.64 -15.86 -6.07
C VAL A 224 11.05 -15.67 -6.65
N ASN A 225 11.18 -14.88 -7.72
CA ASN A 225 12.46 -14.63 -8.39
C ASN A 225 13.33 -13.57 -7.68
N HIS A 226 12.73 -12.70 -6.87
CA HIS A 226 13.40 -11.52 -6.29
C HIS A 226 13.56 -11.54 -4.78
N TYR A 227 12.71 -12.24 -4.01
CA TYR A 227 12.73 -12.12 -2.53
C TYR A 227 14.06 -12.50 -1.89
N ARG A 228 14.83 -13.38 -2.55
CA ARG A 228 16.17 -13.77 -2.08
C ARG A 228 17.23 -12.72 -2.36
N LYS A 229 17.02 -11.81 -3.31
CA LYS A 229 18.02 -10.85 -3.80
C LYS A 229 17.81 -9.45 -3.22
N GLU A 230 16.58 -9.10 -2.89
CA GLU A 230 16.23 -7.77 -2.39
C GLU A 230 14.99 -7.79 -1.49
N LYS A 231 14.82 -6.70 -0.72
CA LYS A 231 13.69 -6.50 0.19
C LYS A 231 12.43 -6.15 -0.58
N LEU A 232 11.39 -6.95 -0.38
CA LEU A 232 10.12 -6.82 -1.10
C LEU A 232 8.97 -6.24 -0.27
N PHE A 233 9.08 -6.29 1.05
CA PHE A 233 8.10 -5.75 1.98
C PHE A 233 8.79 -5.03 3.15
N PHE A 234 8.25 -3.90 3.58
CA PHE A 234 8.64 -3.21 4.81
C PHE A 234 7.98 -3.84 6.04
N ASP A 235 6.72 -4.26 5.92
CA ASP A 235 5.98 -4.99 6.95
C ASP A 235 4.92 -5.92 6.32
N ILE A 236 3.94 -6.38 7.11
CA ILE A 236 2.89 -7.29 6.62
C ILE A 236 1.97 -6.67 5.57
N GLY A 237 1.82 -5.35 5.54
CA GLY A 237 0.87 -4.60 4.71
C GLY A 237 1.51 -3.71 3.65
N HIS A 238 2.79 -3.35 3.83
CA HIS A 238 3.49 -2.36 3.02
C HIS A 238 4.58 -3.02 2.15
N PRO A 239 4.33 -3.23 0.84
CA PRO A 239 5.36 -3.65 -0.10
C PRO A 239 6.39 -2.53 -0.31
N THR A 240 7.62 -2.89 -0.71
CA THR A 240 8.61 -1.91 -1.12
C THR A 240 8.33 -1.37 -2.52
N ASN A 241 8.99 -0.27 -2.86
CA ASN A 241 8.94 0.30 -4.20
C ASN A 241 9.43 -0.67 -5.29
N THR A 242 10.22 -1.69 -4.96
CA THR A 242 10.59 -2.75 -5.90
C THR A 242 9.36 -3.45 -6.47
N ILE A 243 8.45 -3.92 -5.60
CA ILE A 243 7.21 -4.60 -6.05
C ILE A 243 6.27 -3.60 -6.72
N ILE A 244 6.04 -2.43 -6.11
CA ILE A 244 5.07 -1.48 -6.67
C ILE A 244 5.52 -0.96 -8.04
N LYS A 245 6.84 -0.81 -8.26
CA LYS A 245 7.38 -0.46 -9.57
C LYS A 245 7.08 -1.53 -10.61
N GLU A 246 7.28 -2.80 -10.27
CA GLU A 246 6.95 -3.91 -11.17
C GLU A 246 5.46 -3.94 -11.51
N ILE A 247 4.57 -3.75 -10.52
CA ILE A 247 3.13 -3.62 -10.75
C ILE A 247 2.84 -2.46 -11.72
N SER A 248 3.48 -1.30 -11.51
CA SER A 248 3.30 -0.12 -12.35
C SER A 248 3.82 -0.31 -13.78
N ILE A 249 4.93 -1.02 -13.96
CA ILE A 249 5.45 -1.40 -15.28
C ILE A 249 4.43 -2.27 -16.01
N ARG A 250 3.92 -3.33 -15.36
CA ARG A 250 2.92 -4.23 -15.96
C ARG A 250 1.59 -3.52 -16.26
N ILE A 251 1.20 -2.53 -15.45
CA ILE A 251 0.06 -1.64 -15.76
C ILE A 251 0.33 -0.87 -17.05
N LEU A 252 1.50 -0.22 -17.19
CA LEU A 252 1.85 0.53 -18.39
C LEU A 252 1.90 -0.36 -19.64
N GLU A 253 2.41 -1.58 -19.51
CA GLU A 253 2.37 -2.59 -20.58
C GLU A 253 0.94 -2.93 -21.00
N LYS A 254 0.00 -3.08 -20.05
CA LYS A 254 -1.43 -3.27 -20.35
C LYS A 254 -2.05 -2.07 -21.05
N LEU A 255 -1.52 -0.87 -20.82
CA LEU A 255 -1.90 0.36 -21.53
C LEU A 255 -1.17 0.50 -22.88
N ASN A 256 -0.37 -0.49 -23.30
CA ASN A 256 0.46 -0.46 -24.50
C ASN A 256 1.53 0.65 -24.49
N ILE A 257 1.96 1.07 -23.30
CA ILE A 257 3.05 2.03 -23.11
C ILE A 257 4.35 1.26 -22.89
N SER A 258 5.37 1.59 -23.69
CA SER A 258 6.72 0.99 -23.60
C SER A 258 7.78 2.06 -23.34
N ASN A 259 9.04 1.64 -23.14
CA ASN A 259 10.20 2.51 -22.83
C ASN A 259 10.05 3.29 -21.50
N ILE A 260 9.89 2.53 -20.42
CA ILE A 260 9.40 2.99 -19.13
C ILE A 260 10.57 3.42 -18.24
N ASN A 261 10.88 4.72 -18.21
CA ASN A 261 11.65 5.31 -17.12
C ASN A 261 10.69 5.96 -16.12
N ILE A 262 10.36 5.23 -15.05
CA ILE A 262 9.43 5.68 -14.00
C ILE A 262 10.10 5.72 -12.64
N VAL A 263 9.67 6.70 -11.85
CA VAL A 263 10.17 6.99 -10.51
C VAL A 263 9.03 7.33 -9.57
N ALA A 264 9.13 6.92 -8.32
CA ALA A 264 8.29 7.39 -7.23
C ALA A 264 9.20 8.04 -6.19
N LYS A 265 8.72 9.14 -5.59
CA LYS A 265 9.43 9.88 -4.55
C LYS A 265 9.12 9.31 -3.18
N SER A 266 7.89 8.84 -2.99
CA SER A 266 7.41 8.29 -1.74
C SER A 266 7.70 6.79 -1.62
N GLN A 267 7.75 6.32 -0.37
CA GLN A 267 7.82 4.91 0.00
C GLN A 267 6.89 4.67 1.19
N MET A 268 6.54 3.40 1.42
CA MET A 268 5.70 2.99 2.55
C MET A 268 6.55 2.44 3.70
N ASP A 269 7.65 3.11 4.03
CA ASP A 269 8.65 2.68 5.02
C ASP A 269 8.45 3.28 6.42
N ALA A 270 7.38 4.08 6.62
CA ALA A 270 7.06 4.69 7.91
C ALA A 270 6.83 3.65 9.01
N HIS A 271 6.30 2.50 8.63
CA HIS A 271 6.24 1.31 9.47
C HIS A 271 7.11 0.24 8.80
N GLU A 272 8.15 -0.19 9.50
CA GLU A 272 9.06 -1.22 9.01
C GLU A 272 9.34 -2.21 10.13
N THR A 273 9.19 -3.49 9.80
CA THR A 273 9.47 -4.63 10.67
C THR A 273 10.76 -5.29 10.19
N PRO A 274 11.69 -5.64 11.08
CA PRO A 274 12.89 -6.37 10.68
C PRO A 274 12.54 -7.81 10.26
N ILE A 275 13.23 -8.29 9.24
CA ILE A 275 13.32 -9.73 9.01
C ILE A 275 14.40 -10.30 9.93
N TYR A 276 14.02 -11.26 10.78
CA TYR A 276 14.96 -11.88 11.71
C TYR A 276 16.04 -12.67 10.96
N PRO A 277 17.30 -12.74 11.48
CA PRO A 277 18.37 -13.50 10.85
C PRO A 277 18.03 -14.98 10.59
N CYS A 278 17.30 -15.63 11.52
CA CYS A 278 16.85 -17.01 11.34
C CYS A 278 15.88 -17.16 10.15
N VAL A 279 15.03 -16.17 9.89
CA VAL A 279 14.12 -16.13 8.74
C VAL A 279 14.91 -15.93 7.44
N GLN A 280 15.88 -15.00 7.43
CA GLN A 280 16.75 -14.78 6.28
C GLN A 280 17.52 -16.05 5.90
N LYS A 281 18.09 -16.72 6.89
CA LYS A 281 18.80 -18.00 6.74
C LYS A 281 17.89 -19.09 6.18
N CYS A 282 16.74 -19.32 6.83
CA CYS A 282 15.77 -20.34 6.44
C CYS A 282 15.25 -20.14 5.00
N LEU A 283 14.96 -18.89 4.62
CA LEU A 283 14.45 -18.57 3.28
C LEU A 283 15.55 -18.36 2.24
N SER A 284 16.83 -18.54 2.61
CA SER A 284 18.01 -18.37 1.75
C SER A 284 18.10 -16.98 1.11
N MET A 285 17.85 -15.93 1.89
CA MET A 285 18.03 -14.55 1.46
C MET A 285 19.53 -14.20 1.40
N GLN A 286 19.90 -13.42 0.38
CA GLN A 286 21.27 -13.03 0.04
C GLN A 286 21.58 -11.57 0.43
N TRP A 287 20.58 -10.85 0.91
CA TRP A 287 20.68 -9.47 1.38
C TRP A 287 20.50 -9.41 2.89
N LYS A 288 20.93 -8.30 3.50
CA LYS A 288 20.79 -8.04 4.94
C LYS A 288 19.97 -6.79 5.16
N ASP A 289 19.19 -6.81 6.24
CA ASP A 289 18.38 -5.69 6.68
C ASP A 289 19.19 -4.94 7.73
N ILE A 290 19.99 -3.96 7.27
CA ILE A 290 20.99 -3.28 8.11
C ILE A 290 20.41 -2.01 8.72
N GLU A 291 19.45 -1.39 8.04
CA GLU A 291 18.88 -0.11 8.43
C GLU A 291 17.39 -0.08 8.08
N LEU A 292 16.58 0.13 9.12
CA LEU A 292 15.12 0.14 9.10
C LEU A 292 14.58 1.58 9.13
N LYS A 293 13.35 1.75 8.65
CA LYS A 293 12.53 2.98 8.62
C LYS A 293 13.24 4.15 7.97
N LYS A 294 13.90 3.97 6.82
CA LYS A 294 14.85 4.94 6.22
C LYS A 294 14.38 6.39 6.14
N SER A 295 13.08 6.63 5.98
CA SER A 295 12.47 7.97 6.07
C SER A 295 12.60 8.69 7.42
N GLY A 296 12.99 7.98 8.48
CA GLY A 296 13.15 8.51 9.84
C GLY A 296 11.83 8.66 10.61
N VAL A 297 10.71 8.33 9.97
CA VAL A 297 9.38 8.47 10.58
C VAL A 297 9.26 7.53 11.78
N GLY A 298 9.03 8.12 12.95
CA GLY A 298 8.75 7.37 14.16
C GLY A 298 9.92 6.54 14.69
N ARG A 299 11.15 6.99 14.49
CA ARG A 299 12.34 6.50 15.21
C ARG A 299 12.68 7.43 16.38
N LEU A 300 13.32 6.89 17.40
CA LEU A 300 13.97 7.66 18.48
C LEU A 300 15.41 8.03 18.14
N THR A 301 16.03 7.32 17.19
CA THR A 301 17.43 7.49 16.77
C THR A 301 17.57 7.77 15.27
N GLU A 302 18.75 8.25 14.87
CA GLU A 302 19.09 8.49 13.46
C GLU A 302 19.17 7.18 12.64
N HIS A 303 19.71 6.13 13.25
CA HIS A 303 19.83 4.80 12.65
C HIS A 303 19.07 3.77 13.47
N MET A 304 18.31 2.91 12.79
CA MET A 304 17.58 1.82 13.43
C MET A 304 18.03 0.50 12.82
N ASP A 305 18.82 -0.26 13.58
CA ASP A 305 19.09 -1.67 13.29
C ASP A 305 18.14 -2.58 14.09
N LEU A 306 18.33 -3.90 14.04
CA LEU A 306 17.50 -4.84 14.81
C LEU A 306 17.62 -4.62 16.33
N THR A 307 18.80 -4.23 16.84
CA THR A 307 19.00 -3.98 18.27
C THR A 307 18.20 -2.76 18.71
N GLU A 308 18.26 -1.68 17.93
CA GLU A 308 17.54 -0.45 18.22
C GLU A 308 16.03 -0.64 18.05
N TYR A 309 15.60 -1.42 17.05
CA TYR A 309 14.21 -1.83 16.91
C TYR A 309 13.68 -2.50 18.18
N VAL A 310 14.44 -3.43 18.78
CA VAL A 310 14.03 -4.11 20.03
C VAL A 310 13.89 -3.11 21.18
N LYS A 311 14.86 -2.22 21.36
CA LYS A 311 14.83 -1.19 22.41
C LYS A 311 13.62 -0.28 22.25
N GLU A 312 13.40 0.25 21.05
CA GLU A 312 12.27 1.13 20.76
C GLU A 312 10.94 0.38 20.94
N TYR A 313 10.83 -0.86 20.48
CA TYR A 313 9.63 -1.67 20.67
C TYR A 313 9.31 -1.85 22.16
N ILE A 314 10.31 -2.17 22.99
CA ILE A 314 10.14 -2.31 24.44
C ILE A 314 9.75 -0.97 25.06
N TRP A 315 10.46 0.12 24.73
CA TRP A 315 10.15 1.46 25.22
C TRP A 315 8.70 1.84 24.93
N TRP A 316 8.26 1.70 23.69
CA TRP A 316 6.93 2.16 23.26
C TRP A 316 5.79 1.24 23.71
N CYS A 317 6.01 -0.08 23.78
CA CYS A 317 4.95 -1.05 24.08
C CYS A 317 4.89 -1.43 25.58
N TYR A 318 6.00 -1.31 26.31
CA TYR A 318 6.13 -1.76 27.70
C TYR A 318 6.61 -0.65 28.67
N GLY A 319 7.05 0.49 28.15
CA GLY A 319 7.59 1.59 28.96
C GLY A 319 9.08 1.45 29.26
N TYR A 320 9.64 2.44 29.96
CA TYR A 320 11.05 2.45 30.34
C TYR A 320 11.29 1.54 31.55
N GLU A 321 12.17 0.56 31.39
CA GLU A 321 12.75 -0.19 32.50
C GLU A 321 14.21 0.26 32.65
N ILE A 322 14.51 0.88 33.81
CA ILE A 322 15.85 1.35 34.21
C ILE A 322 16.76 0.16 34.52
#